data_AF-A0A930JE12-F1
#
_entry.id   AF-A0A930JE12-F1
#
_cell.length_a   1.000
_cell.length_b   1.000
_cell.length_c   1.000
_cell.angle_alpha   90.00
_cell.angle_beta   90.00
_cell.angle_gamma   90.00
#
_symmetry.space_group_name_H-M   'P 1'
#
loop_
_entity.id
_entity.type
_entity.pdbx_description
1 polymer ?
#
loop_
_entity_poly.entity_id
_entity_poly.type
_entity_poly.pdbx_seq_one_letter_code
_entity_poly.pdbx_strand_id
1 'polypeptide(L)'
;MEIRDIFILRKQGRTEEAYAAILPMYAVHKGHYTTIAMFWVGVDMMKLRYQQRQLEEAYKIFKSLLRLYPTMDDKDLKGQSALMRASLLVFDHHPGFSMLDFISQWGITRLTDEDWTMEQGNGHPIPSIGMRIVGKVFKEVESKPTVDMALKAAPILAEALKHSPYNMHNQRYKAMVYRIMGKKDKAINIYTHLIKSHRQSYLYHELSELLDDERYKIALLCKAISAQREEKFRQRMRFTLAGLLFRKDKARARYELDKCIAMRKQLGYSITWEMQNLAASLEEINPVSEADEKSFYREQEVVLKELVR
;
A
#
# COMPACT_ATOMS: atom_id res chain seq x y z
N MET A 1 35.04 22.87 -19.02
CA MET A 1 33.58 22.87 -18.82
C MET A 1 33.35 23.27 -17.39
N GLU A 2 32.55 24.30 -17.17
CA GLU A 2 32.25 24.86 -15.85
C GLU A 2 30.94 24.29 -15.29
N ILE A 3 30.69 24.47 -13.99
CA ILE A 3 29.44 24.03 -13.34
C ILE A 3 28.20 24.65 -14.02
N ARG A 4 28.32 25.88 -14.54
CA ARG A 4 27.26 26.56 -15.28
C ARG A 4 26.86 25.78 -16.54
N ASP A 5 27.83 25.23 -17.26
CA ASP A 5 27.60 24.47 -18.49
C ASP A 5 26.83 23.16 -18.20
N ILE A 6 27.12 22.53 -17.05
CA ILE A 6 26.41 21.33 -16.60
C ILE A 6 24.92 21.62 -16.35
N PHE A 7 24.60 22.76 -15.73
CA PHE A 7 23.21 23.16 -15.55
C PHE A 7 22.50 23.48 -16.87
N ILE A 8 23.23 23.98 -17.88
CA ILE A 8 22.68 24.19 -19.23
C ILE A 8 22.36 22.84 -19.87
N LEU A 9 23.28 21.87 -19.84
CA LEU A 9 23.05 20.52 -20.35
C LEU A 9 21.83 19.85 -19.67
N ARG A 10 21.75 19.97 -18.34
CA ARG A 10 20.62 19.47 -17.56
C ARG A 10 19.30 20.10 -17.99
N LYS A 11 19.24 21.43 -18.16
CA LYS A 11 18.03 22.14 -18.63
C LYS A 11 17.62 21.75 -20.06
N GLN A 12 18.58 21.38 -20.90
CA GLN A 12 18.35 20.88 -22.26
C GLN A 12 17.90 19.40 -22.29
N GLY A 13 17.82 18.72 -21.15
CA GLY A 13 17.48 17.30 -21.07
C GLY A 13 18.62 16.35 -21.45
N ARG A 14 19.84 16.87 -21.69
CA ARG A 14 21.06 16.10 -22.03
C ARG A 14 21.64 15.46 -20.77
N THR A 15 20.84 14.60 -20.14
CA THR A 15 21.07 14.06 -18.79
C THR A 15 22.34 13.22 -18.70
N GLU A 16 22.56 12.32 -19.66
CA GLU A 16 23.75 11.45 -19.66
C GLU A 16 25.04 12.26 -19.84
N GLU A 17 25.02 13.28 -20.70
CA GLU A 17 26.17 14.16 -20.94
C GLU A 17 26.48 15.02 -19.72
N ALA A 18 25.44 15.59 -19.10
CA ALA A 18 25.58 16.32 -17.84
C ALA A 18 26.16 15.42 -16.75
N TYR A 19 25.71 14.17 -16.67
CA TYR A 19 26.17 13.20 -15.67
C TYR A 19 27.63 12.78 -15.91
N ALA A 20 28.00 12.49 -17.16
CA ALA A 20 29.38 12.19 -17.53
C ALA A 20 30.33 13.37 -17.26
N ALA A 21 29.86 14.61 -17.45
CA ALA A 21 30.65 15.81 -17.20
C ALA A 21 30.88 16.10 -15.69
N ILE A 22 29.86 15.90 -14.84
CA ILE A 22 29.96 16.23 -13.42
C ILE A 22 30.81 15.23 -12.62
N LEU A 23 30.85 13.95 -13.03
CA LEU A 23 31.59 12.89 -12.33
C LEU A 23 33.08 13.23 -12.10
N PRO A 24 33.89 13.55 -13.14
CA PRO A 24 35.31 13.89 -12.94
C PRO A 24 35.49 15.21 -12.18
N MET A 25 34.60 16.19 -12.36
CA MET A 25 34.66 17.47 -11.65
C MET A 25 34.44 17.27 -10.14
N TYR A 26 33.44 16.47 -9.76
CA TYR A 26 33.15 16.15 -8.36
C TYR A 26 34.24 15.29 -7.72
N ALA A 27 34.91 14.42 -8.49
CA ALA A 27 36.04 13.64 -8.01
C ALA A 27 37.23 14.52 -7.59
N VAL A 28 37.46 15.64 -8.29
CA VAL A 28 38.57 16.57 -8.02
C VAL A 28 38.18 17.64 -7.00
N HIS A 29 36.96 18.18 -7.07
CA HIS A 29 36.52 19.30 -6.25
C HIS A 29 35.13 19.06 -5.65
N LYS A 30 35.07 18.96 -4.31
CA LYS A 30 33.84 18.74 -3.53
C LYS A 30 33.30 20.03 -2.90
N GLY A 31 33.31 21.12 -3.66
CA GLY A 31 32.76 22.40 -3.21
C GLY A 31 31.23 22.44 -3.25
N HIS A 32 30.67 23.51 -2.68
CA HIS A 32 29.21 23.73 -2.57
C HIS A 32 28.47 23.55 -3.91
N TYR A 33 28.85 24.30 -4.95
CA TYR A 33 28.18 24.23 -6.25
C TYR A 33 28.39 22.91 -6.99
N THR A 34 29.57 22.29 -6.86
CA THR A 34 29.85 20.99 -7.49
C THR A 34 29.01 19.88 -6.85
N THR A 35 28.82 19.93 -5.53
CA THR A 35 27.98 18.99 -4.78
C THR A 35 26.51 19.12 -5.19
N ILE A 36 26.00 20.35 -5.27
CA ILE A 36 24.62 20.63 -5.72
C ILE A 36 24.42 20.13 -7.17
N ALA A 37 25.35 20.42 -8.08
CA ALA A 37 25.28 19.94 -9.46
C ALA A 37 25.31 18.41 -9.53
N MET A 38 26.20 17.76 -8.79
CA MET A 38 26.31 16.29 -8.73
C MET A 38 25.01 15.65 -8.24
N PHE A 39 24.40 16.23 -7.21
CA PHE A 39 23.14 15.74 -6.66
C PHE A 39 21.99 15.83 -7.68
N TRP A 40 21.74 17.01 -8.25
CA TRP A 40 20.60 17.22 -9.14
C TRP A 40 20.73 16.49 -10.46
N VAL A 41 21.94 16.43 -11.04
CA VAL A 41 22.18 15.63 -12.24
C VAL A 41 22.09 14.15 -11.93
N GLY A 42 22.56 13.69 -10.77
CA GLY A 42 22.40 12.30 -10.33
C GLY A 42 20.93 11.91 -10.13
N VAL A 43 20.08 12.80 -9.60
CA VAL A 43 18.63 12.56 -9.49
C VAL A 43 17.99 12.36 -10.86
N ASP A 44 18.33 13.21 -11.84
CA ASP A 44 17.80 13.10 -13.20
C ASP A 44 18.29 11.81 -13.89
N MET A 45 19.58 11.49 -13.72
CA MET A 45 20.18 10.27 -14.23
C MET A 45 19.52 9.02 -13.63
N MET A 46 19.27 9.01 -12.32
CA MET A 46 18.55 7.91 -11.65
C MET A 46 17.17 7.68 -12.28
N LYS A 47 16.41 8.76 -12.53
CA LYS A 47 15.09 8.68 -13.16
C LYS A 47 15.18 8.17 -14.59
N LEU A 48 16.16 8.64 -15.37
CA LEU A 48 16.41 8.17 -16.73
C LEU A 48 16.72 6.67 -16.75
N ARG A 49 17.56 6.17 -15.84
CA ARG A 49 17.86 4.74 -15.71
C ARG A 49 16.63 3.90 -15.36
N TYR A 50 15.72 4.40 -14.53
CA TYR A 50 14.43 3.74 -14.32
C TYR A 50 13.58 3.66 -15.60
N GLN A 51 13.51 4.74 -16.37
CA GLN A 51 12.77 4.76 -17.65
C GLN A 51 13.36 3.77 -18.67
N GLN A 52 14.68 3.65 -18.70
CA GLN A 52 15.42 2.71 -19.55
C GLN A 52 15.42 1.26 -19.01
N ARG A 53 14.72 0.99 -17.90
CA ARG A 53 14.70 -0.31 -17.19
C ARG A 53 16.08 -0.80 -16.72
N GLN A 54 17.03 0.11 -16.56
CA GLN A 54 18.36 -0.16 -15.98
C GLN A 54 18.28 -0.06 -14.44
N LEU A 55 17.48 -0.95 -13.84
CA LEU A 55 17.04 -0.85 -12.43
C LEU A 55 18.20 -0.94 -11.42
N GLU A 56 19.18 -1.81 -11.68
CA GLU A 56 20.34 -1.97 -10.79
C GLU A 56 21.24 -0.73 -10.81
N GLU A 57 21.43 -0.12 -11.97
CA GLU A 57 22.19 1.13 -12.09
C GLU A 57 21.45 2.28 -11.42
N ALA A 58 20.14 2.41 -11.66
CA ALA A 58 19.29 3.40 -10.98
C ALA A 58 19.40 3.26 -9.46
N TYR A 59 19.37 2.04 -8.92
CA TYR A 59 19.52 1.80 -7.49
C TYR A 59 20.92 2.12 -6.96
N LYS A 60 21.99 1.86 -7.73
CA LYS A 60 23.35 2.29 -7.38
C LYS A 60 23.45 3.80 -7.31
N ILE A 61 22.87 4.52 -8.26
CA ILE A 61 22.83 5.99 -8.26
C ILE A 61 22.06 6.50 -7.04
N PHE A 62 20.90 5.92 -6.72
CA PHE A 62 20.14 6.26 -5.52
C PHE A 62 20.98 6.13 -4.25
N LYS A 63 21.68 5.00 -4.06
CA LYS A 63 22.59 4.81 -2.90
C LYS A 63 23.71 5.85 -2.86
N SER A 64 24.27 6.24 -4.00
CA SER A 64 25.27 7.29 -4.09
C SER A 64 24.70 8.66 -3.70
N LEU A 65 23.46 8.97 -4.12
CA LEU A 65 22.77 10.20 -3.73
C LEU A 65 22.51 10.26 -2.22
N LEU A 66 22.12 9.14 -1.59
CA LEU A 66 21.96 9.06 -0.13
C LEU A 66 23.27 9.36 0.62
N ARG A 67 24.42 8.93 0.08
CA ARG A 67 25.74 9.22 0.66
C ARG A 67 26.20 10.65 0.41
N LEU A 68 25.79 11.23 -0.72
CA LEU A 68 26.12 12.60 -1.12
C LEU A 68 25.33 13.62 -0.30
N TYR A 69 24.05 13.36 -0.04
CA TYR A 69 23.10 14.31 0.53
C TYR A 69 23.57 14.99 1.83
N PRO A 70 24.16 14.29 2.82
CA PRO A 70 24.65 14.93 4.04
C PRO A 70 25.73 16.02 3.82
N THR A 71 26.37 16.03 2.65
CA THR A 71 27.39 17.03 2.29
C THR A 71 26.82 18.20 1.47
N MET A 72 25.56 18.11 1.06
CA MET A 72 24.88 19.15 0.29
C MET A 72 24.18 20.14 1.22
N ASP A 73 24.31 21.43 0.92
CA ASP A 73 23.52 22.47 1.58
C ASP A 73 22.09 22.45 1.02
N ASP A 74 21.11 22.08 1.85
CA ASP A 74 19.70 21.88 1.47
C ASP A 74 18.76 22.66 2.40
N LYS A 75 18.99 23.98 2.51
CA LYS A 75 18.23 24.86 3.43
C LYS A 75 16.72 24.87 3.17
N ASP A 76 16.30 24.62 1.93
CA ASP A 76 14.90 24.61 1.51
C ASP A 76 14.29 23.20 1.42
N LEU A 77 15.03 22.16 1.86
CA LEU A 77 14.60 20.76 1.89
C LEU A 77 14.17 20.18 0.53
N LYS A 78 14.57 20.80 -0.58
CA LYS A 78 14.26 20.28 -1.92
C LYS A 78 15.00 18.99 -2.22
N GLY A 79 16.26 18.88 -1.79
CA GLY A 79 17.04 17.66 -1.91
C GLY A 79 16.43 16.51 -1.11
N GLN A 80 15.99 16.81 0.12
CA GLN A 80 15.25 15.89 0.97
C GLN A 80 13.99 15.36 0.27
N SER A 81 13.12 16.25 -0.23
CA SER A 81 11.91 15.87 -0.95
C SER A 81 12.22 15.07 -2.22
N ALA A 82 13.30 15.43 -2.94
CA ALA A 82 13.74 14.67 -4.12
C ALA A 82 14.14 13.23 -3.78
N LEU A 83 14.84 12.99 -2.67
CA LEU A 83 15.20 11.65 -2.20
C LEU A 83 13.98 10.85 -1.72
N MET A 84 13.02 11.51 -1.08
CA MET A 84 11.74 10.90 -0.70
C MET A 84 10.89 10.50 -1.92
N ARG A 85 10.88 11.32 -2.98
CA ARG A 85 10.26 10.95 -4.27
C ARG A 85 11.03 9.81 -4.95
N ALA A 86 12.35 9.79 -4.84
CA ALA A 86 13.19 8.73 -5.38
C ALA A 86 12.96 7.38 -4.67
N SER A 87 12.79 7.37 -3.35
CA SER A 87 12.54 6.14 -2.60
C SER A 87 11.23 5.45 -3.00
N LEU A 88 10.21 6.22 -3.41
CA LEU A 88 8.97 5.66 -3.98
C LEU A 88 9.23 4.87 -5.27
N LEU A 89 10.11 5.37 -6.15
CA LEU A 89 10.50 4.67 -7.37
C LEU A 89 11.31 3.41 -7.04
N VAL A 90 12.25 3.52 -6.10
CA VAL A 90 13.10 2.41 -5.66
C VAL A 90 12.25 1.28 -5.08
N PHE A 91 11.31 1.61 -4.21
CA PHE A 91 10.40 0.64 -3.59
C PHE A 91 9.62 -0.19 -4.62
N ASP A 92 9.17 0.44 -5.71
CA ASP A 92 8.39 -0.25 -6.74
C ASP A 92 9.23 -1.18 -7.64
N HIS A 93 10.56 -1.07 -7.61
CA HIS A 93 11.44 -1.75 -8.57
C HIS A 93 12.58 -2.57 -7.94
N HIS A 94 12.91 -2.36 -6.66
CA HIS A 94 14.00 -3.05 -5.98
C HIS A 94 13.46 -3.96 -4.86
N PRO A 95 13.47 -5.29 -5.02
CA PRO A 95 12.78 -6.22 -4.12
C PRO A 95 13.33 -6.24 -2.69
N GLY A 96 14.59 -5.86 -2.49
CA GLY A 96 15.21 -5.78 -1.17
C GLY A 96 15.07 -4.42 -0.47
N PHE A 97 14.37 -3.45 -1.07
CA PHE A 97 14.23 -2.12 -0.46
C PHE A 97 13.01 -2.08 0.46
N SER A 98 13.22 -1.70 1.73
CA SER A 98 12.14 -1.44 2.68
C SER A 98 11.90 0.06 2.83
N MET A 99 10.68 0.51 2.54
CA MET A 99 10.25 1.87 2.83
C MET A 99 10.15 2.10 4.33
N LEU A 100 9.67 1.11 5.09
CA LEU A 100 9.61 1.21 6.55
C LEU A 100 10.98 1.50 7.15
N ASP A 101 11.99 0.67 6.87
CA ASP A 101 13.33 0.86 7.41
C ASP A 101 13.98 2.16 6.91
N PHE A 102 13.77 2.49 5.63
CA PHE A 102 14.26 3.75 5.06
C PHE A 102 13.70 4.96 5.81
N ILE A 103 12.37 5.05 5.98
CA ILE A 103 11.74 6.20 6.64
C ILE A 103 12.02 6.24 8.13
N SER A 104 12.15 5.08 8.80
CA SER A 104 12.56 5.03 10.20
C SER A 104 13.95 5.63 10.42
N GLN A 105 14.88 5.47 9.47
CA GLN A 105 16.21 6.07 9.53
C GLN A 105 16.23 7.52 9.02
N TRP A 106 15.50 7.78 7.93
CA TRP A 106 15.55 9.05 7.21
C TRP A 106 14.71 10.16 7.87
N GLY A 107 13.65 9.78 8.58
CA GLY A 107 12.77 10.67 9.33
C GLY A 107 11.64 11.24 8.47
N ILE A 108 10.40 10.84 8.79
CA ILE A 108 9.19 11.34 8.12
C ILE A 108 8.95 12.84 8.35
N THR A 109 9.41 13.37 9.49
CA THR A 109 9.22 14.77 9.92
C THR A 109 10.05 15.78 9.12
N ARG A 110 10.88 15.29 8.19
CA ARG A 110 11.68 16.11 7.28
C ARG A 110 10.94 16.46 5.98
N LEU A 111 9.73 15.95 5.79
CA LEU A 111 8.83 16.42 4.73
C LEU A 111 8.27 17.80 5.11
N THR A 112 8.24 18.73 4.16
CA THR A 112 7.65 20.05 4.37
C THR A 112 6.13 19.98 4.30
N ASP A 113 5.43 21.03 4.74
CA ASP A 113 3.96 21.08 4.62
C ASP A 113 3.50 20.91 3.16
N GLU A 114 4.26 21.44 2.19
CA GLU A 114 4.00 21.27 0.76
C GLU A 114 4.01 19.79 0.35
N ASP A 115 4.92 18.98 0.91
CA ASP A 115 5.02 17.55 0.62
C ASP A 115 3.80 16.74 1.13
N TRP A 116 2.98 17.33 2.00
CA TRP A 116 1.72 16.78 2.51
C TRP A 116 0.49 17.28 1.74
N THR A 117 0.64 18.26 0.85
CA THR A 117 -0.46 18.79 0.05
C THR A 117 -0.82 17.89 -1.13
N MET A 118 -2.12 17.76 -1.39
CA MET A 118 -2.62 16.99 -2.52
C MET A 118 -2.44 17.81 -3.81
N GLU A 119 -1.86 17.20 -4.84
CA GLU A 119 -1.71 17.82 -6.15
C GLU A 119 -2.91 17.47 -7.04
N GLN A 120 -3.21 18.28 -8.05
CA GLN A 120 -4.12 17.90 -9.13
C GLN A 120 -3.32 17.60 -10.39
N GLY A 121 -3.55 16.45 -11.02
CA GLY A 121 -2.94 16.12 -12.31
C GLY A 121 -3.95 15.45 -13.23
N ASN A 122 -4.03 15.92 -14.48
CA ASN A 122 -4.96 15.40 -15.49
C ASN A 122 -6.43 15.32 -15.01
N GLY A 123 -6.87 16.27 -14.18
CA GLY A 123 -8.23 16.30 -13.63
C GLY A 123 -8.49 15.30 -12.48
N HIS A 124 -7.46 14.59 -12.02
CA HIS A 124 -7.56 13.64 -10.91
C HIS A 124 -6.71 14.09 -9.72
N PRO A 125 -7.19 13.84 -8.48
CA PRO A 125 -6.40 14.10 -7.28
C PRO A 125 -5.21 13.15 -7.21
N ILE A 126 -4.01 13.69 -7.06
CA ILE A 126 -2.77 12.95 -6.84
C ILE A 126 -2.46 13.02 -5.33
N PRO A 127 -2.39 11.87 -4.64
CA PRO A 127 -2.00 11.85 -3.24
C PRO A 127 -0.63 12.49 -3.02
N SER A 128 -0.50 13.24 -1.92
CA SER A 128 0.75 13.89 -1.52
C SER A 128 1.90 12.91 -1.37
N ILE A 129 3.14 13.40 -1.45
CA ILE A 129 4.32 12.55 -1.27
C ILE A 129 4.27 11.84 0.09
N GLY A 130 3.96 12.60 1.14
CA GLY A 130 3.84 12.06 2.49
C GLY A 130 2.82 10.91 2.55
N MET A 131 1.64 11.08 1.97
CA MET A 131 0.63 10.03 1.94
C MET A 131 1.03 8.82 1.09
N ARG A 132 1.76 9.04 -0.02
CA ARG A 132 2.30 7.94 -0.85
C ARG A 132 3.34 7.12 -0.08
N ILE A 133 4.24 7.79 0.64
CA ILE A 133 5.25 7.13 1.49
C ILE A 133 4.58 6.31 2.59
N VAL A 134 3.64 6.91 3.33
CA VAL A 134 2.87 6.22 4.38
C VAL A 134 2.16 4.99 3.80
N GLY A 135 1.57 5.12 2.60
CA GLY A 135 0.96 4.00 1.90
C GLY A 135 1.93 2.86 1.58
N LYS A 136 3.17 3.15 1.16
CA LYS A 136 4.20 2.12 0.93
C LYS A 136 4.66 1.46 2.23
N VAL A 137 4.86 2.23 3.30
CA VAL A 137 5.17 1.70 4.64
C VAL A 137 4.09 0.70 5.08
N PHE A 138 2.82 1.10 5.01
CA PHE A 138 1.72 0.23 5.45
C PHE A 138 1.44 -0.94 4.50
N LYS A 139 1.84 -0.86 3.23
CA LYS A 139 1.84 -2.01 2.33
C LYS A 139 2.79 -3.11 2.84
N GLU A 140 3.97 -2.75 3.36
CA GLU A 140 4.89 -3.72 3.96
C GLU A 140 4.32 -4.30 5.26
N VAL A 141 3.82 -3.43 6.16
CA VAL A 141 3.21 -3.84 7.43
C VAL A 141 2.04 -4.80 7.21
N GLU A 142 1.20 -4.52 6.21
CA GLU A 142 0.07 -5.38 5.84
C GLU A 142 0.53 -6.75 5.31
N SER A 143 1.62 -6.79 4.54
CA SER A 143 2.11 -8.03 3.94
C SER A 143 2.70 -9.02 4.94
N LYS A 144 3.38 -8.54 5.99
CA LYS A 144 4.04 -9.38 7.00
C LYS A 144 3.90 -8.75 8.39
N PRO A 145 2.68 -8.71 8.95
CA PRO A 145 2.42 -7.96 10.17
C PRO A 145 3.19 -8.54 11.36
N THR A 146 4.01 -7.70 12.00
CA THR A 146 4.70 -8.02 13.26
C THR A 146 4.60 -6.86 14.24
N VAL A 147 4.74 -7.16 15.52
CA VAL A 147 4.76 -6.16 16.59
C VAL A 147 5.87 -5.12 16.35
N ASP A 148 7.07 -5.55 15.98
CA ASP A 148 8.20 -4.66 15.66
C ASP A 148 7.85 -3.68 14.52
N MET A 149 7.29 -4.18 13.42
CA MET A 149 6.91 -3.33 12.29
C MET A 149 5.83 -2.31 12.67
N ALA A 150 4.84 -2.72 13.47
CA ALA A 150 3.81 -1.81 13.95
C ALA A 150 4.39 -0.73 14.87
N LEU A 151 5.35 -1.06 15.74
CA LEU A 151 6.04 -0.09 16.59
C LEU A 151 6.85 0.92 15.78
N LYS A 152 7.56 0.47 14.74
CA LYS A 152 8.30 1.36 13.81
C LYS A 152 7.38 2.21 12.95
N ALA A 153 6.22 1.69 12.53
CA ALA A 153 5.26 2.40 11.69
C ALA A 153 4.41 3.41 12.47
N ALA A 154 4.19 3.20 13.78
CA ALA A 154 3.39 4.08 14.63
C ALA A 154 3.82 5.57 14.61
N PRO A 155 5.10 5.94 14.79
CA PRO A 155 5.52 7.34 14.70
C PRO A 155 5.35 7.92 13.29
N ILE A 156 5.50 7.10 12.24
CA ILE A 156 5.28 7.53 10.84
C ILE A 156 3.81 7.88 10.62
N LEU A 157 2.91 7.02 11.12
CA LEU A 157 1.47 7.27 11.07
C LEU A 157 1.05 8.46 11.93
N ALA A 158 1.66 8.64 13.10
CA ALA A 158 1.37 9.77 13.98
C ALA A 158 1.64 11.10 13.27
N GLU A 159 2.71 11.18 12.48
CA GLU A 159 2.99 12.35 11.65
C GLU A 159 1.90 12.54 10.57
N ALA A 160 1.57 11.50 9.82
CA ALA A 160 0.52 11.57 8.80
C ALA A 160 -0.86 12.00 9.33
N LEU A 161 -1.18 11.60 10.57
CA LEU A 161 -2.42 11.97 11.25
C LEU A 161 -2.48 13.45 11.64
N LYS A 162 -1.35 14.16 11.80
CA LYS A 162 -1.36 15.62 12.04
C LYS A 162 -1.88 16.37 10.83
N HIS A 163 -1.47 15.93 9.64
CA HIS A 163 -1.81 16.56 8.36
C HIS A 163 -3.18 16.13 7.83
N SER A 164 -3.61 14.92 8.15
CA SER A 164 -4.85 14.34 7.61
C SER A 164 -5.50 13.38 8.61
N PRO A 165 -6.03 13.89 9.74
CA PRO A 165 -6.54 13.07 10.83
C PRO A 165 -7.73 12.22 10.41
N TYR A 166 -8.65 12.74 9.60
CA TYR A 166 -9.88 12.03 9.20
C TYR A 166 -9.75 11.28 7.87
N ASN A 167 -8.55 11.23 7.27
CA ASN A 167 -8.35 10.47 6.05
C ASN A 167 -8.60 8.98 6.30
N MET A 168 -9.45 8.38 5.46
CA MET A 168 -9.87 6.98 5.60
C MET A 168 -8.68 6.00 5.64
N HIS A 169 -7.65 6.22 4.82
CA HIS A 169 -6.46 5.36 4.84
C HIS A 169 -5.68 5.49 6.14
N ASN A 170 -5.47 6.71 6.65
CA ASN A 170 -4.80 6.90 7.94
C ASN A 170 -5.58 6.24 9.09
N GLN A 171 -6.91 6.34 9.08
CA GLN A 171 -7.74 5.65 10.06
C GLN A 171 -7.66 4.13 9.92
N ARG A 172 -7.69 3.58 8.71
CA ARG A 172 -7.44 2.15 8.47
C ARG A 172 -6.07 1.72 8.98
N TYR A 173 -5.01 2.47 8.68
CA TYR A 173 -3.66 2.18 9.17
C TYR A 173 -3.58 2.21 10.70
N LYS A 174 -4.29 3.15 11.35
CA LYS A 174 -4.41 3.20 12.81
C LYS A 174 -5.09 1.95 13.37
N ALA A 175 -6.18 1.50 12.74
CA ALA A 175 -6.85 0.26 13.13
C ALA A 175 -5.95 -0.97 12.92
N MET A 176 -5.18 -1.00 11.83
CA MET A 176 -4.21 -2.05 11.54
C MET A 176 -3.12 -2.12 12.62
N VAL A 177 -2.54 -0.99 13.04
CA VAL A 177 -1.58 -0.95 14.15
C VAL A 177 -2.24 -1.50 15.42
N TYR A 178 -3.44 -1.05 15.77
CA TYR A 178 -4.13 -1.58 16.96
C TYR A 178 -4.38 -3.08 16.90
N ARG A 179 -4.80 -3.61 15.75
CA ARG A 179 -4.96 -5.05 15.54
C ARG A 179 -3.65 -5.80 15.80
N ILE A 180 -2.54 -5.36 15.20
CA ILE A 180 -1.23 -6.00 15.36
C ILE A 180 -0.74 -5.93 16.82
N MET A 181 -1.07 -4.85 17.53
CA MET A 181 -0.76 -4.65 18.94
C MET A 181 -1.71 -5.39 19.91
N GLY A 182 -2.63 -6.22 19.40
CA GLY A 182 -3.61 -6.94 20.22
C GLY A 182 -4.72 -6.06 20.82
N LYS A 183 -4.81 -4.78 20.44
CA LYS A 183 -5.84 -3.83 20.91
C LYS A 183 -7.11 -3.94 20.05
N LYS A 184 -7.69 -5.14 20.04
CA LYS A 184 -8.81 -5.57 19.17
C LYS A 184 -9.99 -4.60 19.21
N ASP A 185 -10.46 -4.21 20.40
CA ASP A 185 -11.63 -3.31 20.56
C ASP A 185 -11.42 -1.95 19.91
N LYS A 186 -10.20 -1.40 20.00
CA LYS A 186 -9.87 -0.11 19.36
C LYS A 186 -9.88 -0.22 17.83
N ALA A 187 -9.41 -1.34 17.29
CA ALA A 187 -9.47 -1.59 15.85
C ALA A 187 -10.93 -1.74 15.38
N ILE A 188 -11.74 -2.53 16.09
CA ILE A 188 -13.17 -2.72 15.82
C ILE A 188 -13.88 -1.37 15.78
N ASN A 189 -13.71 -0.54 16.80
CA ASN A 189 -14.38 0.77 16.87
C ASN A 189 -14.05 1.67 15.66
N ILE A 190 -12.79 1.68 15.20
CA ILE A 190 -12.40 2.45 14.02
C ILE A 190 -13.02 1.88 12.75
N TYR A 191 -12.94 0.56 12.54
CA TYR A 191 -13.52 -0.04 11.34
C TYR A 191 -15.04 0.12 11.30
N THR A 192 -15.74 -0.07 12.42
CA THR A 192 -17.19 0.17 12.53
C THR A 192 -17.55 1.61 12.17
N HIS A 193 -16.73 2.59 12.57
CA HIS A 193 -16.93 3.97 12.14
C HIS A 193 -16.68 4.15 10.63
N LEU A 194 -15.60 3.58 10.09
CA LEU A 194 -15.25 3.70 8.67
C LEU A 194 -16.35 3.14 7.75
N ILE A 195 -16.92 1.99 8.08
CA ILE A 195 -17.94 1.36 7.22
C ILE A 195 -19.28 2.13 7.20
N LYS A 196 -19.48 3.16 8.04
CA LYS A 196 -20.64 4.07 8.00
C LYS A 196 -20.61 4.97 6.77
N SER A 197 -19.42 5.45 6.39
CA SER A 197 -19.22 6.41 5.30
C SER A 197 -18.49 5.83 4.08
N HIS A 198 -17.86 4.67 4.25
CA HIS A 198 -17.01 4.05 3.24
C HIS A 198 -17.51 2.65 2.87
N ARG A 199 -17.48 2.33 1.57
CA ARG A 199 -18.04 1.09 0.99
C ARG A 199 -16.98 0.14 0.44
N GLN A 200 -15.71 0.39 0.73
CA GLN A 200 -14.59 -0.39 0.22
C GLN A 200 -14.62 -1.81 0.81
N SER A 201 -14.61 -2.81 -0.07
CA SER A 201 -14.71 -4.24 0.29
C SER A 201 -13.76 -4.66 1.41
N TYR A 202 -12.51 -4.23 1.36
CA TYR A 202 -11.50 -4.61 2.35
C TYR A 202 -11.83 -4.14 3.78
N LEU A 203 -12.58 -3.05 3.96
CA LEU A 203 -12.96 -2.57 5.30
C LEU A 203 -13.89 -3.56 6.01
N TYR A 204 -14.86 -4.09 5.27
CA TYR A 204 -15.78 -5.10 5.79
C TYR A 204 -15.05 -6.42 6.06
N HIS A 205 -14.16 -6.84 5.14
CA HIS A 205 -13.37 -8.04 5.33
C HIS A 205 -12.44 -7.95 6.55
N GLU A 206 -11.68 -6.86 6.69
CA GLU A 206 -10.79 -6.65 7.84
C GLU A 206 -11.55 -6.61 9.17
N LEU A 207 -12.74 -5.99 9.21
CA LEU A 207 -13.60 -6.02 10.39
C LEU A 207 -14.10 -7.44 10.68
N SER A 208 -14.43 -8.24 9.66
CA SER A 208 -14.89 -9.62 9.86
C SER A 208 -13.84 -10.51 10.54
N GLU A 209 -12.55 -10.27 10.26
CA GLU A 209 -11.44 -10.98 10.92
C GLU A 209 -11.27 -10.59 12.38
N LEU A 210 -11.83 -9.44 12.79
CA LEU A 210 -11.75 -8.93 14.15
C LEU A 210 -12.96 -9.28 15.01
N LEU A 211 -14.09 -9.74 14.47
CA LEU A 211 -15.22 -10.10 15.32
C LEU A 211 -15.11 -11.56 15.80
N ASP A 212 -15.86 -11.93 16.83
CA ASP A 212 -15.97 -13.33 17.26
C ASP A 212 -17.32 -13.93 16.86
N ASP A 213 -18.39 -13.13 16.95
CA ASP A 213 -19.75 -13.52 16.55
C ASP A 213 -19.83 -13.84 15.03
N GLU A 214 -20.09 -15.10 14.72
CA GLU A 214 -20.23 -15.61 13.35
C GLU A 214 -21.33 -14.90 12.56
N ARG A 215 -22.41 -14.45 13.22
CA ARG A 215 -23.52 -13.75 12.56
C ARG A 215 -23.02 -12.47 11.91
N TYR A 216 -22.22 -11.67 12.63
CA TYR A 216 -21.64 -10.45 12.10
C TYR A 216 -20.52 -10.74 11.08
N LYS A 217 -19.73 -11.80 11.27
CA LYS A 217 -18.72 -12.21 10.28
C LYS A 217 -19.36 -12.52 8.93
N ILE A 218 -20.41 -13.34 8.92
CA ILE A 218 -21.16 -13.69 7.71
C ILE A 218 -21.67 -12.43 7.03
N ALA A 219 -22.34 -11.54 7.78
CA ALA A 219 -22.89 -10.31 7.22
C ALA A 219 -21.83 -9.39 6.60
N LEU A 220 -20.69 -9.24 7.28
CA LEU A 220 -19.56 -8.47 6.78
C LEU A 220 -18.94 -9.09 5.53
N LEU A 221 -18.75 -10.41 5.50
CA LEU A 221 -18.21 -11.11 4.32
C LEU A 221 -19.14 -11.01 3.12
N CYS A 222 -20.46 -11.20 3.31
CA CYS A 222 -21.46 -11.00 2.26
C CYS A 222 -21.39 -9.56 1.70
N LYS A 223 -21.27 -8.56 2.58
CA LYS A 223 -21.11 -7.17 2.16
C LYS A 223 -19.78 -6.93 1.43
N ALA A 224 -18.70 -7.51 1.90
CA ALA A 224 -17.37 -7.39 1.31
C ALA A 224 -17.33 -7.98 -0.11
N ILE A 225 -17.93 -9.17 -0.31
CA ILE A 225 -18.07 -9.83 -1.60
C ILE A 225 -18.92 -8.98 -2.56
N SER A 226 -20.06 -8.48 -2.06
CA SER A 226 -20.99 -7.64 -2.85
C SER A 226 -20.37 -6.31 -3.28
N ALA A 227 -19.53 -5.72 -2.44
CA ALA A 227 -18.88 -4.44 -2.71
C ALA A 227 -17.63 -4.53 -3.61
N GLN A 228 -17.01 -5.71 -3.71
CA GLN A 228 -15.84 -5.92 -4.56
C GLN A 228 -16.27 -6.07 -6.01
N ARG A 229 -15.83 -5.20 -6.92
CA ARG A 229 -16.23 -5.26 -8.34
C ARG A 229 -15.53 -6.38 -9.11
N GLU A 230 -14.25 -6.62 -8.83
CA GLU A 230 -13.44 -7.58 -9.58
C GLU A 230 -13.47 -8.96 -8.90
N GLU A 231 -13.99 -9.96 -9.61
CA GLU A 231 -14.19 -11.33 -9.08
C GLU A 231 -12.88 -11.97 -8.58
N LYS A 232 -11.75 -11.68 -9.25
CA LYS A 232 -10.42 -12.18 -8.85
C LYS A 232 -10.03 -11.83 -7.42
N PHE A 233 -10.57 -10.74 -6.85
CA PHE A 233 -10.29 -10.31 -5.48
C PHE A 233 -11.31 -10.84 -4.45
N ARG A 234 -12.33 -11.59 -4.86
CA ARG A 234 -13.36 -12.13 -3.96
C ARG A 234 -12.97 -13.45 -3.29
N GLN A 235 -11.99 -14.18 -3.84
CA GLN A 235 -11.65 -15.56 -3.50
C GLN A 235 -11.49 -15.83 -2.00
N ARG A 236 -10.67 -15.03 -1.30
CA ARG A 236 -10.43 -15.22 0.15
C ARG A 236 -11.71 -15.04 0.96
N MET A 237 -12.51 -14.04 0.63
CA MET A 237 -13.77 -13.76 1.32
C MET A 237 -14.78 -14.88 1.08
N ARG A 238 -14.90 -15.36 -0.17
CA ARG A 238 -15.77 -16.49 -0.52
C ARG A 238 -15.39 -17.77 0.22
N PHE A 239 -14.10 -18.11 0.22
CA PHE A 239 -13.64 -19.31 0.93
C PHE A 239 -13.91 -19.22 2.43
N THR A 240 -13.64 -18.05 3.03
CA THR A 240 -13.93 -17.82 4.46
C THR A 240 -15.43 -17.92 4.75
N LEU A 241 -16.27 -17.34 3.90
CA LEU A 241 -17.73 -17.41 4.01
C LEU A 241 -18.23 -18.86 3.86
N ALA A 242 -17.70 -19.62 2.90
CA ALA A 242 -18.02 -21.03 2.71
C ALA A 242 -17.73 -21.85 3.98
N GLY A 243 -16.59 -21.62 4.63
CA GLY A 243 -16.25 -22.27 5.89
C GLY A 243 -17.24 -21.98 7.02
N LEU A 244 -17.69 -20.73 7.16
CA LEU A 244 -18.70 -20.33 8.16
C LEU A 244 -20.08 -20.92 7.84
N LEU A 245 -20.43 -20.98 6.56
CA LEU A 245 -21.71 -21.52 6.10
C LEU A 245 -21.75 -23.04 6.14
N PHE A 246 -20.63 -23.75 6.10
CA PHE A 246 -20.60 -25.22 6.08
C PHE A 246 -21.45 -25.88 7.17
N ARG A 247 -21.52 -25.28 8.36
CA ARG A 247 -22.32 -25.78 9.50
C ARG A 247 -23.75 -25.22 9.56
N LYS A 248 -24.05 -24.16 8.81
CA LYS A 248 -25.34 -23.43 8.86
C LYS A 248 -26.20 -23.68 7.63
N ASP A 249 -25.57 -23.70 6.46
CA ASP A 249 -26.19 -23.92 5.16
C ASP A 249 -25.14 -24.46 4.18
N LYS A 250 -25.18 -25.78 3.97
CA LYS A 250 -24.24 -26.47 3.07
C LYS A 250 -24.41 -26.07 1.61
N ALA A 251 -25.63 -25.74 1.17
CA ALA A 251 -25.90 -25.39 -0.23
C ALA A 251 -25.28 -24.03 -0.58
N ARG A 252 -25.37 -23.06 0.33
CA ARG A 252 -24.69 -21.76 0.19
C ARG A 252 -23.18 -21.88 0.34
N ALA A 253 -22.71 -22.71 1.28
CA ALA A 253 -21.29 -23.03 1.41
C ALA A 253 -20.70 -23.59 0.10
N ARG A 254 -21.44 -24.51 -0.55
CA ARG A 254 -21.08 -25.07 -1.84
C ARG A 254 -20.99 -24.01 -2.93
N TYR A 255 -22.01 -23.14 -3.03
CA TYR A 255 -22.01 -22.04 -4.00
C TYR A 255 -20.76 -21.16 -3.89
N GLU A 256 -20.43 -20.72 -2.67
CA GLU A 256 -19.27 -19.87 -2.42
C GLU A 256 -17.94 -20.53 -2.75
N LEU A 257 -17.80 -21.80 -2.36
CA LEU A 257 -16.61 -22.59 -2.63
C LEU A 257 -16.42 -22.83 -4.12
N ASP A 258 -17.48 -23.17 -4.86
CA ASP A 258 -17.43 -23.40 -6.29
C ASP A 258 -17.00 -22.16 -7.06
N LYS A 259 -17.60 -20.99 -6.75
CA LYS A 259 -17.18 -19.70 -7.34
C LYS A 259 -15.72 -19.39 -7.02
N CYS A 260 -15.26 -19.67 -5.80
CA CYS A 260 -13.87 -19.49 -5.40
C CYS A 260 -12.92 -20.39 -6.19
N ILE A 261 -13.18 -21.70 -6.24
CA ILE A 261 -12.33 -22.68 -6.95
C ILE A 261 -12.30 -22.39 -8.45
N ALA A 262 -13.45 -22.09 -9.06
CA ALA A 262 -13.53 -21.76 -10.49
C ALA A 262 -12.64 -20.57 -10.84
N MET A 263 -12.72 -19.49 -10.06
CA MET A 263 -11.90 -18.30 -10.26
C MET A 263 -10.41 -18.55 -10.00
N ARG A 264 -10.06 -19.37 -9.00
CA ARG A 264 -8.65 -19.77 -8.76
C ARG A 264 -8.09 -20.57 -9.92
N LYS A 265 -8.84 -21.54 -10.47
CA LYS A 265 -8.45 -22.31 -11.65
C LYS A 265 -8.23 -21.39 -12.86
N GLN A 266 -9.14 -20.44 -13.09
CA GLN A 266 -9.03 -19.48 -14.20
C GLN A 266 -7.75 -18.63 -14.11
N LEU A 267 -7.32 -18.25 -12.90
CA LEU A 267 -6.10 -17.46 -12.68
C LEU A 267 -4.82 -18.31 -12.58
N GLY A 268 -4.92 -19.64 -12.71
CA GLY A 268 -3.79 -20.54 -12.54
C GLY A 268 -3.26 -20.65 -11.11
N TYR A 269 -4.08 -20.32 -10.10
CA TYR A 269 -3.71 -20.46 -8.70
C TYR A 269 -3.95 -21.90 -8.20
N SER A 270 -3.08 -22.36 -7.30
CA SER A 270 -3.24 -23.66 -6.65
C SER A 270 -4.54 -23.72 -5.82
N ILE A 271 -5.17 -24.89 -5.81
CA ILE A 271 -6.28 -25.19 -4.91
C ILE A 271 -5.67 -25.85 -3.68
N THR A 272 -5.90 -25.28 -2.50
CA THR A 272 -5.27 -25.77 -1.26
C THR A 272 -5.95 -27.07 -0.79
N TRP A 273 -5.27 -27.83 0.07
CA TRP A 273 -5.84 -29.06 0.63
C TRP A 273 -7.12 -28.78 1.43
N GLU A 274 -7.19 -27.66 2.16
CA GLU A 274 -8.40 -27.28 2.91
C GLU A 274 -9.58 -27.02 1.97
N MET A 275 -9.34 -26.38 0.82
CA MET A 275 -10.37 -26.17 -0.20
C MET A 275 -10.84 -27.49 -0.80
N GLN A 276 -9.92 -28.40 -1.11
CA GLN A 276 -10.25 -29.73 -1.65
C GLN A 276 -11.06 -30.55 -0.65
N ASN A 277 -10.65 -30.56 0.62
CA ASN A 277 -11.33 -31.29 1.68
C ASN A 277 -12.75 -30.75 1.92
N LEU A 278 -12.92 -29.41 1.91
CA LEU A 278 -14.25 -28.81 2.00
C LEU A 278 -15.11 -29.14 0.76
N ALA A 279 -14.52 -29.16 -0.43
CA ALA A 279 -15.22 -29.50 -1.67
C ALA A 279 -15.71 -30.95 -1.68
N ALA A 280 -14.86 -31.90 -1.24
CA ALA A 280 -15.23 -33.30 -1.08
C ALA A 280 -16.38 -33.47 -0.06
N SER A 281 -16.32 -32.73 1.05
CA SER A 281 -17.39 -32.73 2.07
C SER A 281 -18.72 -32.16 1.57
N LEU A 282 -18.74 -31.50 0.41
CA LEU A 282 -19.90 -30.88 -0.22
C LEU A 282 -20.20 -31.50 -1.60
N GLU A 283 -19.63 -32.66 -1.94
CA GLU A 283 -19.74 -33.25 -3.27
C GLU A 283 -21.18 -33.58 -3.68
N GLU A 284 -21.96 -34.12 -2.75
CA GLU A 284 -23.36 -34.50 -2.96
C GLU A 284 -24.35 -33.34 -2.75
N ILE A 285 -23.86 -32.14 -2.42
CA ILE A 285 -24.70 -30.98 -2.13
C ILE A 285 -24.89 -30.14 -3.39
N ASN A 286 -26.14 -29.94 -3.79
CA ASN A 286 -26.46 -28.99 -4.85
C ASN A 286 -26.30 -27.55 -4.33
N PRO A 287 -25.55 -26.68 -5.03
CA PRO A 287 -25.44 -25.27 -4.64
C PRO A 287 -26.77 -24.55 -4.85
N VAL A 288 -27.00 -23.50 -4.05
CA VAL A 288 -28.11 -22.57 -4.32
C VAL A 288 -27.91 -21.83 -5.64
N SER A 289 -28.99 -21.26 -6.20
CA SER A 289 -28.88 -20.44 -7.39
C SER A 289 -28.18 -19.10 -7.11
N GLU A 290 -27.65 -18.45 -8.15
CA GLU A 290 -27.06 -17.11 -8.02
C GLU A 290 -28.08 -16.05 -7.55
N ALA A 291 -29.37 -16.23 -7.89
CA ALA A 291 -30.44 -15.34 -7.44
C ALA A 291 -30.68 -15.49 -5.93
N ASP A 292 -30.71 -16.74 -5.44
CA ASP A 292 -30.89 -17.04 -4.02
C ASP A 292 -29.71 -16.55 -3.18
N GLU A 293 -28.48 -16.69 -3.67
CA GLU A 293 -27.30 -16.17 -2.96
C GLU A 293 -27.30 -14.64 -2.91
N LYS A 294 -27.69 -13.98 -4.01
CA LYS A 294 -27.85 -12.52 -4.02
C LYS A 294 -28.94 -12.04 -3.07
N SER A 295 -30.03 -12.81 -2.91
CA SER A 295 -31.05 -12.52 -1.90
C SER A 295 -30.47 -12.63 -0.49
N PHE A 296 -29.75 -13.72 -0.23
CA PHE A 296 -29.09 -13.93 1.05
C PHE A 296 -28.13 -12.79 1.42
N TYR A 297 -27.31 -12.30 0.48
CA TYR A 297 -26.46 -11.14 0.74
C TYR A 297 -27.24 -9.89 1.15
N ARG A 298 -28.42 -9.65 0.54
CA ARG A 298 -29.29 -8.50 0.88
C ARG A 298 -29.93 -8.67 2.24
N GLU A 299 -30.35 -9.87 2.60
CA GLU A 299 -30.90 -10.19 3.93
C GLU A 299 -29.87 -9.91 5.03
N GLN A 300 -28.59 -10.23 4.76
CA GLN A 300 -27.50 -9.92 5.69
C GLN A 300 -27.24 -8.42 5.90
N GLU A 301 -27.75 -7.53 5.04
CA GLU A 301 -27.61 -6.09 5.27
C GLU A 301 -28.39 -5.61 6.50
N VAL A 302 -29.45 -6.33 6.92
CA VAL A 302 -30.19 -6.03 8.15
C VAL A 302 -29.30 -6.27 9.38
N VAL A 303 -28.61 -7.41 9.40
CA VAL A 303 -27.63 -7.76 10.44
C VAL A 303 -26.51 -6.73 10.51
N LEU A 304 -26.02 -6.27 9.35
CA LEU A 304 -24.98 -5.25 9.29
C LEU A 304 -25.46 -3.90 9.86
N LYS A 305 -26.73 -3.53 9.65
CA LYS A 305 -27.30 -2.32 10.24
C LYS A 305 -27.37 -2.42 11.77
N GLU A 306 -27.63 -3.60 12.33
CA GLU A 306 -27.59 -3.81 13.79
C GLU A 306 -26.18 -3.60 14.36
N LEU A 307 -25.14 -4.09 13.68
CA LEU A 307 -23.74 -3.92 14.11
C LEU A 307 -23.29 -2.45 14.18
N VAL A 308 -23.89 -1.62 13.32
CA VAL A 308 -23.44 -0.25 13.05
C VAL A 308 -24.27 0.81 13.80
N ARG A 309 -25.40 0.40 14.40
CA ARG A 309 -26.22 1.23 15.30
C ARG A 309 -25.43 1.56 16.56
#